data_AF-A0A9E0QWA9-F1
#
_entry.id   AF-A0A9E0QWA9-F1
#
_cell.length_a   1.000
_cell.length_b   1.000
_cell.length_c   1.000
_cell.angle_alpha   90.00
_cell.angle_beta   90.00
_cell.angle_gamma   90.00
#
_symmetry.space_group_name_H-M   'P 1'
#
loop_
_entity.id
_entity.type
_entity.pdbx_description
1 polymer ?
#
loop_
_entity_poly.entity_id
_entity_poly.type
_entity_poly.pdbx_seq_one_letter_code
_entity_poly.pdbx_strand_id
1 'polypeptide(L)'
;IDPKRDTPEVMAEYTDYLHPRMLGLTGSEEQVRAASKAYRTFFQAHQPTEGEEDFYLVDHSTMTYLTLPEHGFVEFFRRDVTAEQMADRVQCFLDAR
;
A
#
# COMPACT_ATOMS: atom_id res chain seq x y z
N ILE A 1 -1.61 -6.72 1.56
CA ILE A 1 -0.93 -7.49 0.48
C ILE A 1 -0.84 -8.95 0.89
N ASP A 2 -0.80 -9.22 2.20
CA ASP A 2 -0.78 -10.55 2.77
C ASP A 2 -2.01 -10.79 3.67
N PRO A 3 -3.20 -11.05 3.11
CA PRO A 3 -4.46 -11.24 3.86
C PRO A 3 -4.40 -12.25 5.01
N LYS A 4 -3.48 -13.21 4.95
CA LYS A 4 -3.35 -14.27 5.95
C LYS A 4 -2.82 -13.74 7.28
N ARG A 5 -1.95 -12.73 7.24
CA ARG A 5 -1.31 -12.13 8.42
C ARG A 5 -1.79 -10.68 8.68
N ASP A 6 -2.13 -9.94 7.63
CA ASP A 6 -2.62 -8.57 7.67
C ASP A 6 -4.12 -8.54 8.06
N THR A 7 -4.50 -8.97 9.27
CA THR A 7 -5.91 -8.87 9.72
C THR A 7 -6.31 -7.42 10.02
N PRO A 8 -7.62 -7.08 10.10
CA PRO A 8 -8.04 -5.72 10.43
C PRO A 8 -7.45 -5.20 11.74
N GLU A 9 -7.33 -6.06 12.76
CA GLU A 9 -6.76 -5.73 14.06
C GLU A 9 -5.26 -5.43 13.97
N VAL A 10 -4.51 -6.30 13.27
CA VAL A 10 -3.06 -6.11 13.03
C VAL A 10 -2.80 -4.84 12.22
N MET A 11 -3.60 -4.60 11.19
CA MET A 11 -3.50 -3.41 10.36
C MET A 11 -3.80 -2.13 11.14
N ALA A 12 -4.82 -2.14 12.01
CA ALA A 12 -5.16 -1.00 12.86
C ALA A 12 -4.01 -0.67 13.82
N GLU A 13 -3.50 -1.67 14.55
CA GLU A 13 -2.36 -1.51 15.44
C GLU A 13 -1.14 -0.94 14.68
N TYR A 14 -0.82 -1.50 13.51
CA TYR A 14 0.29 -1.02 12.67
C TYR A 14 0.12 0.44 12.26
N THR A 15 -1.07 0.86 11.82
CA THR A 15 -1.31 2.23 11.40
C THR A 15 -1.33 3.23 12.56
N ASP A 16 -1.77 2.82 13.74
CA ASP A 16 -1.79 3.65 14.95
C ASP A 16 -0.38 4.04 15.39
N TYR A 17 0.61 3.17 15.18
CA TYR A 17 2.03 3.49 15.43
C TYR A 17 2.62 4.49 14.44
N LEU A 18 2.07 4.61 13.23
CA LEU A 18 2.63 5.45 12.17
C LEU A 18 2.03 6.86 12.14
N HIS A 19 0.70 6.98 12.03
CA HIS A 19 0.05 8.28 11.99
C HIS A 19 -1.46 8.15 12.28
N PRO A 20 -2.07 9.02 13.11
CA PRO A 20 -3.51 8.94 13.48
C PRO A 20 -4.52 9.20 12.34
N ARG A 21 -4.03 9.41 11.11
CA ARG A 21 -4.86 9.60 9.90
C ARG A 21 -4.61 8.50 8.86
N MET A 22 -3.67 7.60 9.13
CA MET A 22 -3.37 6.49 8.24
C MET A 22 -4.44 5.42 8.42
N LEU A 23 -4.97 4.90 7.32
CA LEU A 23 -5.97 3.84 7.34
C LEU A 23 -5.36 2.56 6.76
N GLY A 24 -5.42 1.48 7.54
CA GLY A 24 -5.04 0.15 7.09
C GLY A 24 -6.21 -0.52 6.39
N LEU A 25 -6.01 -0.96 5.14
CA LEU A 25 -7.03 -1.69 4.39
C LEU A 25 -6.55 -3.13 4.15
N THR A 26 -7.42 -4.08 4.47
CA THR A 26 -7.24 -5.51 4.21
C THR A 26 -8.57 -6.13 3.80
N GLY A 27 -8.58 -7.42 3.46
CA GLY A 27 -9.77 -8.15 3.01
C GLY A 27 -9.44 -9.56 2.58
N SER A 28 -10.35 -10.20 1.84
CA SER A 28 -10.12 -11.53 1.27
C SER A 28 -8.99 -11.51 0.23
N GLU A 29 -8.42 -12.69 -0.07
CA GLU A 29 -7.43 -12.83 -1.16
C GLU A 29 -7.96 -12.31 -2.50
N GLU A 30 -9.26 -12.50 -2.77
CA GLU A 30 -9.91 -11.98 -3.99
C GLU A 30 -9.97 -10.45 -3.98
N GLN A 31 -10.35 -9.83 -2.86
CA GLN A 31 -10.42 -8.37 -2.73
C GLN A 31 -9.04 -7.74 -2.86
N VAL A 32 -8.01 -8.29 -2.20
CA VAL A 32 -6.63 -7.80 -2.31
C VAL A 32 -6.08 -7.99 -3.72
N ARG A 33 -6.38 -9.12 -4.37
CA ARG A 33 -5.99 -9.34 -5.78
C ARG A 33 -6.68 -8.36 -6.71
N ALA A 34 -7.97 -8.06 -6.50
CA ALA A 34 -8.72 -7.08 -7.28
C ALA A 34 -8.13 -5.68 -7.13
N ALA A 35 -7.82 -5.26 -5.90
CA ALA A 35 -7.14 -3.98 -5.64
C ALA A 35 -5.76 -3.92 -6.30
N SER A 36 -4.94 -4.96 -6.14
CA SER A 36 -3.62 -5.02 -6.77
C SER A 36 -3.69 -4.91 -8.30
N LYS A 37 -4.69 -5.56 -8.92
CA LYS A 37 -4.91 -5.47 -10.36
C LYS A 37 -5.33 -4.06 -10.78
N ALA A 38 -6.22 -3.40 -10.02
CA ALA A 38 -6.68 -2.05 -10.31
C ALA A 38 -5.54 -1.02 -10.31
N TYR A 39 -4.59 -1.15 -9.38
CA TYR A 39 -3.42 -0.27 -9.26
C TYR A 39 -2.17 -0.79 -9.99
N ARG A 40 -2.30 -1.91 -10.71
CA ARG A 40 -1.21 -2.57 -11.45
C ARG A 40 0.03 -2.86 -10.59
N THR A 41 -0.20 -3.17 -9.31
CA THR A 41 0.87 -3.60 -8.39
C THR A 41 1.16 -5.09 -8.56
N PHE A 42 2.37 -5.46 -8.16
CA PHE A 42 2.84 -6.84 -8.08
C PHE A 42 2.97 -7.24 -6.62
N PHE A 43 2.68 -8.51 -6.31
CA PHE A 43 3.06 -9.14 -5.05
C PHE A 43 3.25 -10.64 -5.22
N GLN A 44 4.15 -11.22 -4.44
CA GLN A 44 4.42 -12.66 -4.43
C GLN A 44 4.87 -13.11 -3.04
N ALA A 45 4.10 -13.99 -2.42
CA ALA A 45 4.53 -14.68 -1.20
C ALA A 45 5.53 -15.79 -1.56
N HIS A 46 6.64 -15.84 -0.83
CA HIS A 46 7.62 -16.92 -0.92
C HIS A 46 7.12 -18.15 -0.14
N GLN A 47 7.59 -19.34 -0.54
CA GLN A 47 7.30 -20.54 0.25
C GLN A 47 8.02 -20.43 1.59
N PRO A 48 7.35 -20.73 2.72
CA PRO A 48 8.00 -20.76 4.01
C PRO A 48 8.97 -21.95 4.10
N THR A 49 9.92 -21.86 5.03
CA THR A 49 10.73 -23.01 5.44
C THR A 49 9.82 -24.04 6.12
N GLU A 50 10.07 -25.33 5.90
CA GLU A 50 9.32 -26.40 6.57
C GLU A 50 9.46 -26.28 8.10
N GLY A 51 8.34 -26.26 8.82
CA GLY A 51 8.29 -26.04 10.27
C GLY A 51 8.30 -24.56 10.69
N GLU A 52 8.33 -23.62 9.74
CA GLU A 52 8.27 -22.18 9.96
C GLU A 52 7.19 -21.53 9.07
N GLU A 53 6.01 -22.15 8.98
CA GLU A 53 4.96 -21.78 8.01
C GLU A 53 4.48 -20.33 8.13
N ASP A 54 4.59 -19.74 9.33
CA ASP A 54 4.20 -18.35 9.61
C ASP A 54 5.29 -17.32 9.20
N PHE A 55 6.53 -17.77 8.95
CA PHE A 55 7.68 -16.93 8.67
C PHE A 55 8.07 -16.99 7.19
N TYR A 56 7.27 -16.32 6.36
CA TYR A 56 7.58 -16.11 4.94
C TYR A 56 7.69 -14.62 4.59
N LEU A 57 8.46 -14.36 3.53
CA LEU A 57 8.58 -13.05 2.92
C LEU A 57 7.55 -12.88 1.80
N VAL A 58 7.14 -11.63 1.57
CA VAL A 58 6.26 -11.26 0.48
C VAL A 58 6.90 -10.13 -0.32
N ASP A 59 7.30 -10.42 -1.54
CA ASP A 59 7.69 -9.40 -2.50
C ASP A 59 6.47 -8.55 -2.83
N HIS A 60 6.63 -7.23 -2.93
CA HIS A 60 5.54 -6.32 -3.26
C HIS A 60 6.04 -5.05 -3.94
N SER A 61 5.16 -4.43 -4.75
CA SER A 61 5.38 -3.09 -5.29
C SER A 61 5.55 -2.05 -4.17
N THR A 62 6.51 -1.15 -4.34
CA THR A 62 6.87 -0.11 -3.34
C THR A 62 6.51 1.30 -3.81
N MET A 63 5.46 1.41 -4.61
CA MET A 63 4.97 2.68 -5.15
C MET A 63 3.88 3.26 -4.25
N THR A 64 3.87 4.57 -4.09
CA THR A 64 2.78 5.33 -3.46
C THR A 64 1.94 5.99 -4.55
N TYR A 65 0.61 5.94 -4.45
CA TYR A 65 -0.30 6.45 -5.49
C TYR A 65 -1.07 7.66 -4.97
N LEU A 66 -1.05 8.76 -5.72
CA LEU A 66 -1.87 9.94 -5.46
C LEU A 66 -3.17 9.83 -6.24
N THR A 67 -4.28 9.93 -5.51
CA THR A 67 -5.63 9.99 -6.06
C THR A 67 -6.33 11.24 -5.55
N LEU A 68 -7.04 11.93 -6.44
CA LEU A 68 -7.84 13.11 -6.09
C LEU A 68 -9.33 12.79 -6.21
N PRO A 69 -10.19 13.38 -5.35
CA PRO A 69 -11.64 13.21 -5.45
C PRO A 69 -12.15 13.54 -6.86
N GLU A 70 -13.07 12.78 -7.42
CA GLU A 70 -13.66 13.02 -8.77
C GLU A 70 -12.71 12.85 -9.97
N HIS A 71 -11.39 13.00 -9.81
CA HIS A 71 -10.41 12.85 -10.89
C HIS A 71 -9.81 11.44 -10.92
N GLY A 72 -9.75 10.77 -9.76
CA GLY A 72 -9.11 9.47 -9.62
C GLY A 72 -7.59 9.59 -9.55
N PHE A 73 -6.90 8.62 -10.16
CA PHE A 73 -5.44 8.54 -10.15
C PHE A 73 -4.79 9.69 -10.94
N VAL A 74 -3.78 10.34 -10.36
CA VAL A 74 -3.07 11.46 -10.99
C VAL A 74 -1.56 11.26 -11.08
N GLU A 75 -0.94 10.57 -10.12
CA GLU A 75 0.52 10.40 -10.06
C GLU A 75 0.90 9.18 -9.20
N PHE A 76 2.06 8.59 -9.45
CA PHE A 76 2.68 7.64 -8.52
C PHE A 76 4.10 8.09 -8.14
N PHE A 77 4.50 7.76 -6.92
CA PHE A 77 5.82 8.05 -6.37
C PHE A 77 6.57 6.76 -6.14
N ARG A 78 7.84 6.75 -6.53
CA ARG A 78 8.76 5.64 -6.25
C ARG A 78 9.31 5.77 -4.83
N ARG A 79 9.78 4.66 -4.27
CA ARG A 79 10.34 4.59 -2.91
C ARG A 79 11.54 5.51 -2.63
N ASP A 80 12.22 5.98 -3.66
CA ASP A 80 13.39 6.87 -3.57
C ASP A 80 13.03 8.36 -3.55
N VAL A 81 11.76 8.71 -3.77
CA VAL A 81 11.26 10.09 -3.66
C VAL A 81 11.24 10.52 -2.20
N THR A 82 11.83 11.68 -1.89
CA THR A 82 11.82 12.22 -0.52
C THR A 82 10.46 12.83 -0.17
N ALA A 83 10.19 12.99 1.13
CA ALA A 83 8.95 13.60 1.59
C ALA A 83 8.74 15.03 1.04
N GLU A 84 9.81 15.83 0.95
CA GLU A 84 9.79 17.19 0.39
C GLU A 84 9.42 17.17 -1.10
N GLN A 85 10.09 16.32 -1.89
CA GLN A 85 9.79 16.18 -3.32
C GLN A 85 8.35 15.71 -3.58
N MET A 86 7.84 14.81 -2.74
CA MET A 86 6.46 14.36 -2.82
C MET A 86 5.49 15.50 -2.50
N ALA A 87 5.74 16.26 -1.43
CA ALA A 87 4.91 17.39 -1.02
C ALA A 87 4.86 18.47 -2.11
N ASP A 88 6.00 18.84 -2.69
CA ASP A 88 6.09 19.82 -3.77
C ASP A 88 5.26 19.39 -4.99
N ARG A 89 5.37 18.11 -5.38
CA ARG A 89 4.59 17.57 -6.50
C ARG A 89 3.10 17.53 -6.20
N VAL A 90 2.71 17.14 -4.99
CA VAL A 90 1.29 17.17 -4.55
C VAL A 90 0.76 18.60 -4.63
N GLN A 91 1.51 19.59 -4.12
CA GLN A 91 1.12 21.00 -4.15
C GLN A 91 0.86 21.48 -5.58
N CYS A 92 1.74 21.12 -6.53
CA CYS A 92 1.56 21.46 -7.94
C CYS A 92 0.22 20.96 -8.52
N PHE A 93 -0.23 19.74 -8.15
CA PHE A 93 -1.53 19.22 -8.60
C PHE A 93 -2.71 19.91 -7.92
N LEU A 94 -2.55 20.35 -6.67
CA LEU A 94 -3.59 21.08 -5.94
C LEU A 94 -3.77 22.52 -6.46
N ASP A 95 -2.68 23.18 -6.87
CA ASP A 95 -2.71 24.55 -7.40
C ASP A 95 -3.27 24.63 -8.82
N ALA A 96 -3.11 23.57 -9.61
CA ALA A 96 -3.61 23.50 -10.98
C ALA A 96 -5.12 23.21 -11.07
N ARG A 97 -5.81 23.15 -9.93
CA ARG A 97 -7.17 22.64 -9.79
C ARG A 97 -8.22 23.73 -9.67
#